data_AF-A0A1S3XW37-F1
#
_entry.id   AF-A0A1S3XW37-F1
#
_cell.length_a   1.000
_cell.length_b   1.000
_cell.length_c   1.000
_cell.angle_alpha   90.00
_cell.angle_beta   90.00
_cell.angle_gamma   90.00
#
_symmetry.space_group_name_H-M   'P 1'
#
loop_
_entity.id
_entity.type
_entity.pdbx_description
1 polymer ?
#
loop_
_entity_poly.entity_id
_entity_poly.type
_entity_poly.pdbx_seq_one_letter_code
_entity_poly.pdbx_strand_id
1 'polypeptide(L)'
;MSNKSDLLLISNPVHKKIPVLIHGDKPISESLVIVQYIDETWTNGPTILPSDPHDRAISRFWAAYIDEKAEEIMAKKKILDETKTPSLVEWYDSDFAQTRLHQASPFANRVQIALNIKSVDYEFIQEDMSNKSELLLKSNPVHKKIPVLIHGDKHISESLVIVQYIDETWTNGPSILPSDPHDRAVARFWAAYADDKWLPLMSDLGKAQGEEAKAEVQEKLKEALVPLEMAFVKCSKEKAFFGGENIGYIDIALGCILGWTKAIKIMLGVEIFDVTKTPGLVKWAERFLANKAVKDVILEPEKLVEILKLHLAKRETANAN
;
A
#
# COMPACT_ATOMS: atom_id res chain seq x y z
N MET A 1 -25.45 -19.11 22.21
CA MET A 1 -25.31 -18.32 20.97
C MET A 1 -24.24 -17.28 21.20
N SER A 2 -23.10 -17.35 20.51
CA SER A 2 -22.07 -16.30 20.59
C SER A 2 -22.67 -14.98 20.07
N ASN A 3 -22.45 -13.87 20.78
CA ASN A 3 -22.96 -12.57 20.36
C ASN A 3 -22.31 -12.20 19.01
N LYS A 4 -23.06 -11.53 18.11
CA LYS A 4 -22.52 -11.11 16.79
C LYS A 4 -21.27 -10.23 16.95
N SER A 5 -21.15 -9.48 18.04
CA SER A 5 -19.93 -8.73 18.41
C SER A 5 -18.72 -9.62 18.64
N ASP A 6 -18.91 -10.77 19.29
CA ASP A 6 -17.82 -11.68 19.66
C ASP A 6 -17.30 -12.41 18.42
N LEU A 7 -18.18 -12.79 17.51
CA LEU A 7 -17.81 -13.37 16.22
C LEU A 7 -17.02 -12.39 15.35
N LEU A 8 -17.37 -11.10 15.34
CA LEU A 8 -16.62 -10.07 14.62
C LEU A 8 -15.23 -9.83 15.21
N LEU A 9 -15.12 -9.81 16.54
CA LEU A 9 -13.84 -9.69 17.23
C LEU A 9 -12.91 -10.88 16.94
N ILE A 10 -13.47 -12.07 16.73
CA ILE A 10 -12.70 -13.29 16.41
C ILE A 10 -12.33 -13.34 14.92
N SER A 11 -13.26 -13.00 14.03
CA SER A 11 -13.12 -13.22 12.59
C SER A 11 -12.50 -12.04 11.81
N ASN A 12 -12.63 -10.81 12.31
CA ASN A 12 -11.96 -9.62 11.79
C ASN A 12 -11.40 -8.78 12.97
N PRO A 13 -10.41 -9.28 13.70
CA PRO A 13 -9.90 -8.63 14.91
C PRO A 13 -9.27 -7.25 14.63
N VAL A 14 -8.85 -7.03 13.37
CA VAL A 14 -8.08 -5.87 12.93
C VAL A 14 -8.99 -4.67 12.64
N HIS A 15 -9.92 -4.80 11.69
CA HIS A 15 -10.82 -3.71 11.34
C HIS A 15 -12.13 -3.73 12.11
N LYS A 16 -12.56 -4.92 12.58
CA LYS A 16 -13.84 -5.13 13.27
C LYS A 16 -15.04 -4.63 12.43
N LYS A 17 -14.93 -4.75 11.11
CA LYS A 17 -15.93 -4.32 10.11
C LYS A 17 -16.61 -5.52 9.46
N ILE A 18 -17.86 -5.31 9.03
CA ILE A 18 -18.61 -6.20 8.10
C ILE A 18 -18.47 -5.69 6.67
N PRO A 19 -18.60 -6.55 5.64
CA PRO A 19 -18.87 -8.00 5.71
C PRO A 19 -17.64 -8.84 6.07
N VAL A 20 -17.89 -10.03 6.63
CA VAL A 20 -16.91 -11.11 6.80
C VAL A 20 -17.52 -12.39 6.22
N LEU A 21 -16.85 -13.02 5.27
CA LEU A 21 -17.21 -14.33 4.73
C LEU A 21 -16.45 -15.41 5.51
N ILE A 22 -17.15 -16.44 5.97
CA ILE A 22 -16.55 -17.60 6.63
C ILE A 22 -16.66 -18.80 5.68
N HIS A 23 -15.53 -19.31 5.19
CA HIS A 23 -15.48 -20.53 4.38
C HIS A 23 -14.73 -21.63 5.16
N GLY A 24 -15.47 -22.59 5.72
CA GLY A 24 -14.94 -23.50 6.74
C GLY A 24 -14.61 -22.72 8.02
N ASP A 25 -13.41 -22.89 8.57
CA ASP A 25 -12.92 -22.13 9.75
C ASP A 25 -12.04 -20.94 9.36
N LYS A 26 -12.08 -20.52 8.10
CA LYS A 26 -11.21 -19.49 7.53
C LYS A 26 -12.02 -18.22 7.25
N PRO A 27 -11.78 -17.12 7.99
CA PRO A 27 -12.45 -15.85 7.74
C PRO A 27 -11.78 -15.07 6.60
N ILE A 28 -12.59 -14.44 5.77
CA ILE A 28 -12.19 -13.50 4.72
C ILE A 28 -12.92 -12.18 4.97
N SER A 29 -12.16 -11.10 5.08
CA SER A 29 -12.64 -9.75 5.37
C SER A 29 -12.32 -8.81 4.21
N GLU A 30 -12.98 -7.65 4.19
CA GLU A 30 -13.00 -6.66 3.11
C GLU A 30 -13.85 -7.08 1.90
N SER A 31 -14.82 -6.24 1.52
CA SER A 31 -15.81 -6.53 0.48
C SER A 31 -15.17 -6.91 -0.85
N LEU A 32 -14.20 -6.13 -1.34
CA LEU A 32 -13.52 -6.38 -2.61
C LEU A 32 -12.59 -7.59 -2.57
N VAL A 33 -12.06 -7.93 -1.39
CA VAL A 33 -11.28 -9.15 -1.18
C VAL A 33 -12.19 -10.38 -1.19
N ILE A 34 -13.36 -10.28 -0.55
CA ILE A 34 -14.39 -11.33 -0.55
C ILE A 34 -14.88 -11.61 -1.98
N VAL A 35 -15.17 -10.57 -2.78
CA VAL A 35 -15.62 -10.74 -4.17
C VAL A 35 -14.57 -11.49 -5.00
N GLN A 36 -13.30 -11.09 -4.90
CA GLN A 36 -12.20 -11.79 -5.57
C GLN A 36 -12.05 -13.23 -5.09
N TYR A 37 -12.17 -13.47 -3.77
CA TYR A 37 -12.08 -14.80 -3.19
C TYR A 37 -13.20 -15.72 -3.70
N ILE A 38 -14.43 -15.21 -3.82
CA ILE A 38 -15.56 -15.98 -4.34
C ILE A 38 -15.29 -16.42 -5.79
N ASP A 39 -14.91 -15.48 -6.64
CA ASP A 39 -14.64 -15.74 -8.06
C ASP A 39 -13.52 -16.77 -8.26
N GLU A 40 -12.48 -16.70 -7.41
CA GLU A 40 -11.34 -17.59 -7.45
C GLU A 40 -11.59 -18.99 -6.84
N THR A 41 -12.61 -19.12 -5.99
CA THR A 41 -12.90 -20.36 -5.25
C THR A 41 -13.96 -21.21 -5.95
N TRP A 42 -15.02 -20.58 -6.49
CA TRP A 42 -16.16 -21.26 -7.09
C TRP A 42 -16.19 -21.09 -8.61
N THR A 43 -15.26 -21.76 -9.29
CA THR A 43 -15.04 -21.64 -10.74
C THR A 43 -16.05 -22.38 -11.63
N ASN A 44 -16.99 -23.13 -11.03
CA ASN A 44 -18.03 -23.85 -11.77
C ASN A 44 -19.20 -22.95 -12.23
N GLY A 45 -19.26 -21.71 -11.76
CA GLY A 45 -20.27 -20.72 -12.11
C GLY A 45 -19.78 -19.68 -13.14
N PRO A 46 -20.63 -18.72 -13.53
CA PRO A 46 -20.17 -17.57 -14.31
C PRO A 46 -19.13 -16.78 -13.52
N THR A 47 -18.04 -16.38 -14.18
CA THR A 47 -16.99 -15.57 -13.59
C THR A 47 -17.50 -14.15 -13.30
N ILE A 48 -17.18 -13.64 -12.11
CA ILE A 48 -17.47 -12.27 -11.69
C ILE A 48 -16.48 -11.31 -12.33
N LEU A 49 -15.18 -11.65 -12.32
CA LEU A 49 -14.15 -10.84 -12.95
C LEU A 49 -13.85 -11.32 -14.38
N PRO A 50 -13.40 -10.43 -15.26
CA PRO A 50 -12.94 -10.80 -16.60
C PRO A 50 -11.81 -11.84 -16.60
N SER A 51 -11.65 -12.57 -17.70
CA SER A 51 -10.54 -13.52 -17.85
C SER A 51 -9.23 -12.86 -18.30
N ASP A 52 -9.31 -11.77 -19.07
CA ASP A 52 -8.14 -10.98 -19.48
C ASP A 52 -7.56 -10.22 -18.26
N PRO A 53 -6.24 -10.29 -18.00
CA PRO A 53 -5.61 -9.62 -16.86
C PRO A 53 -5.82 -8.10 -16.84
N HIS A 54 -5.83 -7.44 -18.00
CA HIS A 54 -6.02 -6.00 -18.06
C HIS A 54 -7.47 -5.65 -17.71
N ASP A 55 -8.44 -6.36 -18.27
CA ASP A 55 -9.85 -6.09 -17.97
C ASP A 55 -10.18 -6.35 -16.49
N ARG A 56 -9.53 -7.34 -15.86
CA ARG A 56 -9.56 -7.51 -14.39
C ARG A 56 -8.96 -6.32 -13.66
N ALA A 57 -7.81 -5.82 -14.10
CA ALA A 57 -7.18 -4.66 -13.50
C ALA A 57 -8.11 -3.42 -13.57
N ILE A 58 -8.77 -3.20 -14.70
CA ILE A 58 -9.77 -2.13 -14.87
C ILE A 58 -10.98 -2.33 -13.95
N SER A 59 -11.47 -3.57 -13.79
CA SER A 59 -12.56 -3.86 -12.84
C SER A 59 -12.18 -3.58 -11.39
N ARG A 60 -10.96 -3.96 -10.98
CA ARG A 60 -10.44 -3.67 -9.63
C ARG A 60 -10.30 -2.17 -9.39
N PHE A 61 -9.78 -1.43 -10.38
CA PHE A 61 -9.66 0.02 -10.32
C PHE A 61 -11.02 0.68 -10.05
N TRP A 62 -12.03 0.37 -10.86
CA TRP A 62 -13.34 0.99 -10.72
C TRP A 62 -14.06 0.59 -9.43
N ALA A 63 -13.91 -0.66 -8.99
CA ALA A 63 -14.48 -1.10 -7.72
C ALA A 63 -13.87 -0.34 -6.54
N ALA A 64 -12.53 -0.18 -6.51
CA ALA A 64 -11.85 0.60 -5.48
C ALA A 64 -12.23 2.09 -5.52
N TYR A 65 -12.34 2.67 -6.72
CA TYR A 65 -12.79 4.05 -6.89
C TYR A 65 -14.20 4.29 -6.33
N ILE A 66 -15.12 3.34 -6.55
CA ILE A 66 -16.49 3.44 -6.03
C ILE A 66 -16.48 3.41 -4.50
N ASP A 67 -15.70 2.52 -3.88
CA ASP A 67 -15.56 2.44 -2.43
C ASP A 67 -14.98 3.75 -1.85
N GLU A 68 -13.92 4.29 -2.47
CA GLU A 68 -13.35 5.59 -2.09
C GLU A 68 -14.40 6.72 -2.13
N LYS A 69 -15.16 6.83 -3.23
CA LYS A 69 -16.19 7.87 -3.36
C LYS A 69 -17.36 7.67 -2.40
N ALA A 70 -17.73 6.44 -2.11
CA ALA A 70 -18.73 6.16 -1.08
C ALA A 70 -18.24 6.62 0.30
N GLU A 71 -16.99 6.34 0.65
CA GLU A 71 -16.39 6.79 1.91
C GLU A 71 -16.29 8.31 1.99
N GLU A 72 -15.87 8.99 0.92
CA GLU A 72 -15.84 10.46 0.86
C GLU A 72 -17.24 11.07 1.08
N ILE A 73 -18.27 10.50 0.46
CA ILE A 73 -19.66 10.96 0.62
C ILE A 73 -20.13 10.74 2.07
N MET A 74 -19.85 9.59 2.65
CA MET A 74 -20.21 9.28 4.04
C MET A 74 -19.47 10.19 5.03
N ALA A 75 -18.17 10.43 4.81
CA ALA A 75 -17.37 11.35 5.61
C ALA A 75 -17.92 12.78 5.53
N LYS A 76 -18.25 13.27 4.33
CA LYS A 76 -18.88 14.59 4.14
C LYS A 76 -20.22 14.72 4.84
N LYS A 77 -21.06 13.68 4.84
CA LYS A 77 -22.32 13.67 5.60
C LYS A 77 -22.08 13.74 7.11
N LYS A 78 -21.11 12.99 7.63
CA LYS A 78 -20.74 13.03 9.05
C LYS A 78 -20.19 14.41 9.45
N ILE A 79 -19.38 15.03 8.58
CA ILE A 79 -18.86 16.40 8.77
C ILE A 79 -19.99 17.45 8.66
N LEU A 80 -21.08 17.17 7.95
CA LEU A 80 -22.24 18.06 7.91
C LEU A 80 -23.04 18.06 9.23
N ASP A 81 -22.96 16.97 10.01
CA ASP A 81 -23.59 16.84 11.33
C ASP A 81 -22.69 17.30 12.50
N GLU A 82 -21.39 17.50 12.28
CA GLU A 82 -20.43 17.98 13.30
C GLU A 82 -19.49 19.04 12.70
N THR A 83 -19.52 20.28 13.20
CA THR A 83 -18.69 21.39 12.69
C THR A 83 -17.17 21.15 12.88
N LYS A 84 -16.48 20.59 11.87
CA LYS A 84 -15.32 21.18 11.15
C LYS A 84 -14.44 20.18 10.36
N THR A 85 -14.01 20.72 9.22
CA THR A 85 -12.77 20.56 8.41
C THR A 85 -12.59 19.38 7.43
N PRO A 86 -11.99 19.65 6.22
CA PRO A 86 -11.97 18.74 5.07
C PRO A 86 -10.88 17.65 5.11
N SER A 87 -11.06 16.63 4.26
CA SER A 87 -10.36 15.34 4.24
C SER A 87 -8.93 15.33 3.69
N LEU A 88 -8.13 14.38 4.21
CA LEU A 88 -6.69 14.14 4.05
C LEU A 88 -6.15 13.85 2.63
N VAL A 89 -7.00 13.65 1.62
CA VAL A 89 -6.59 13.20 0.27
C VAL A 89 -5.90 14.30 -0.55
N GLU A 90 -6.21 15.58 -0.28
CA GLU A 90 -5.65 16.71 -1.03
C GLU A 90 -4.15 16.94 -0.77
N TRP A 91 -3.62 16.46 0.37
CA TRP A 91 -2.27 16.80 0.82
C TRP A 91 -1.16 15.98 0.16
N TYR A 92 -1.43 14.73 -0.25
CA TYR A 92 -0.44 13.94 -0.99
C TYR A 92 -0.25 14.48 -2.42
N ASP A 93 -1.24 15.23 -2.93
CA ASP A 93 -1.24 15.79 -4.29
C ASP A 93 -0.70 17.23 -4.37
N SER A 94 -0.72 18.03 -3.29
CA SER A 94 -0.56 19.49 -3.44
C SER A 94 0.85 20.08 -3.20
N ASP A 95 1.74 19.48 -2.39
CA ASP A 95 3.02 20.14 -2.06
C ASP A 95 4.30 19.30 -2.33
N PHE A 96 4.18 18.05 -2.77
CA PHE A 96 5.32 17.12 -2.88
C PHE A 96 6.14 17.24 -4.19
N ALA A 97 6.12 18.42 -4.81
CA ALA A 97 6.47 18.57 -6.21
C ALA A 97 7.82 19.28 -6.45
N GLN A 98 8.80 18.49 -6.88
CA GLN A 98 9.77 18.86 -7.92
C GLN A 98 10.37 17.57 -8.49
N THR A 99 10.50 17.54 -9.81
CA THR A 99 11.13 16.55 -10.70
C THR A 99 11.94 15.37 -10.12
N ARG A 100 12.69 15.47 -9.02
CA ARG A 100 13.49 14.35 -8.43
C ARG A 100 12.69 13.32 -7.61
N LEU A 101 11.41 13.56 -7.32
CA LEU A 101 10.61 12.75 -6.39
C LEU A 101 9.95 11.50 -6.98
N HIS A 102 9.96 11.29 -8.31
CA HIS A 102 9.38 10.08 -8.91
C HIS A 102 10.08 8.81 -8.44
N GLN A 103 11.41 8.84 -8.32
CA GLN A 103 12.24 7.76 -7.74
C GLN A 103 12.04 7.59 -6.23
N ALA A 104 11.48 8.60 -5.56
CA ALA A 104 11.19 8.57 -4.13
C ALA A 104 9.76 8.09 -3.83
N SER A 105 8.92 7.87 -4.84
CA SER A 105 7.53 7.43 -4.65
C SER A 105 7.48 5.97 -4.18
N PRO A 106 6.98 5.68 -2.97
CA PRO A 106 6.83 4.30 -2.50
C PRO A 106 5.87 3.51 -3.42
N PHE A 107 4.84 4.16 -3.97
CA PHE A 107 3.91 3.52 -4.87
C PHE A 107 4.55 3.12 -6.20
N ALA A 108 5.43 3.95 -6.76
CA ALA A 108 6.20 3.58 -7.96
C ALA A 108 7.21 2.46 -7.67
N ASN A 109 7.79 2.42 -6.46
CA ASN A 109 8.70 1.35 -6.04
C ASN A 109 8.00 -0.02 -6.09
N ARG A 110 6.71 -0.10 -5.73
CA ARG A 110 5.94 -1.36 -5.82
C ARG A 110 5.96 -1.96 -7.22
N VAL A 111 5.72 -1.11 -8.23
CA VAL A 111 5.64 -1.52 -9.63
C VAL A 111 7.01 -1.93 -10.14
N GLN A 112 8.04 -1.14 -9.88
CA GLN A 112 9.43 -1.46 -10.25
C GLN A 112 9.90 -2.78 -9.63
N ILE A 113 9.62 -3.00 -8.34
CA ILE A 113 9.97 -4.25 -7.64
C ILE A 113 9.24 -5.43 -8.27
N ALA A 114 7.94 -5.30 -8.58
CA ALA A 114 7.19 -6.37 -9.23
C ALA A 114 7.74 -6.71 -10.62
N LEU A 115 8.05 -5.71 -11.45
CA LEU A 115 8.68 -5.90 -12.76
C LEU A 115 10.06 -6.57 -12.64
N ASN A 116 10.87 -6.14 -11.67
CA ASN A 116 12.19 -6.74 -11.39
C ASN A 116 12.07 -8.21 -10.96
N ILE A 117 11.10 -8.56 -10.09
CA ILE A 117 10.83 -9.95 -9.69
C ILE A 117 10.46 -10.79 -10.91
N LYS A 118 9.64 -10.24 -11.81
CA LYS A 118 9.24 -10.89 -13.06
C LYS A 118 10.31 -10.87 -14.16
N SER A 119 11.44 -10.20 -13.92
CA SER A 119 12.49 -9.99 -14.94
C SER A 119 11.94 -9.40 -16.24
N VAL A 120 11.05 -8.42 -16.11
CA VAL A 120 10.45 -7.69 -17.23
C VAL A 120 11.23 -6.39 -17.40
N ASP A 121 11.76 -6.16 -18.60
CA ASP A 121 12.39 -4.90 -18.94
C ASP A 121 11.34 -3.79 -19.09
N TYR A 122 11.66 -2.58 -18.64
CA TYR A 122 10.78 -1.43 -18.70
C TYR A 122 11.56 -0.13 -18.89
N GLU A 123 10.91 0.85 -19.52
CA GLU A 123 11.35 2.24 -19.50
C GLU A 123 10.72 2.94 -18.30
N PHE A 124 11.54 3.57 -17.47
CA PHE A 124 11.07 4.39 -16.36
C PHE A 124 10.96 5.86 -16.79
N ILE A 125 9.75 6.31 -17.07
CA ILE A 125 9.48 7.71 -17.40
C ILE A 125 9.28 8.49 -16.10
N GLN A 126 10.12 9.51 -15.91
CA GLN A 126 10.06 10.37 -14.74
C GLN A 126 9.02 11.47 -14.95
N GLU A 127 8.06 11.57 -14.02
CA GLU A 127 6.98 12.55 -14.07
C GLU A 127 7.28 13.78 -13.18
N ASP A 128 6.95 14.97 -13.68
CA ASP A 128 6.94 16.20 -12.89
C ASP A 128 5.56 16.44 -12.26
N MET A 129 5.45 16.18 -10.96
CA MET A 129 4.20 16.37 -10.23
C MET A 129 3.77 17.84 -10.11
N SER A 130 4.66 18.81 -10.36
CA SER A 130 4.31 20.24 -10.41
C SER A 130 3.63 20.62 -11.72
N ASN A 131 3.95 19.90 -12.80
CA ASN A 131 3.48 20.16 -14.15
C ASN A 131 3.21 18.83 -14.86
N LYS A 132 2.08 18.22 -14.48
CA LYS A 132 1.69 16.87 -14.94
C LYS A 132 1.62 16.82 -16.47
N SER A 133 2.32 15.86 -17.06
CA SER A 133 2.43 15.63 -18.48
C SER A 133 1.08 15.25 -19.11
N GLU A 134 0.92 15.55 -20.40
CA GLU A 134 -0.26 15.09 -21.14
C GLU A 134 -0.38 13.56 -21.14
N LEU A 135 0.75 12.85 -21.11
CA LEU A 135 0.77 11.40 -21.05
C LEU A 135 0.11 10.92 -19.76
N LEU A 136 0.54 11.43 -18.59
CA LEU A 136 -0.09 11.09 -17.32
C LEU A 136 -1.58 11.45 -17.30
N LEU A 137 -1.94 12.66 -17.75
CA LEU A 137 -3.33 13.11 -17.74
C LEU A 137 -4.24 12.28 -18.65
N LYS A 138 -3.71 11.77 -19.77
CA LYS A 138 -4.43 10.86 -20.68
C LYS A 138 -4.49 9.43 -20.14
N SER A 139 -3.42 8.95 -19.49
CA SER A 139 -3.35 7.56 -19.02
C SER A 139 -4.02 7.34 -17.66
N ASN A 140 -4.09 8.35 -16.79
CA ASN A 140 -4.85 8.32 -15.54
C ASN A 140 -5.70 9.60 -15.40
N PRO A 141 -6.77 9.75 -16.19
CA PRO A 141 -7.60 10.96 -16.17
C PRO A 141 -8.40 11.12 -14.88
N VAL A 142 -8.64 10.02 -14.15
CA VAL A 142 -9.47 9.98 -12.94
C VAL A 142 -8.70 10.57 -11.75
N HIS A 143 -7.53 10.02 -11.43
CA HIS A 143 -6.74 10.46 -10.27
C HIS A 143 -5.59 11.38 -10.64
N LYS A 144 -5.07 11.29 -11.88
CA LYS A 144 -3.89 12.05 -12.32
C LYS A 144 -2.69 11.80 -11.41
N LYS A 145 -2.57 10.56 -10.92
CA LYS A 145 -1.56 10.09 -9.97
C LYS A 145 -0.64 9.06 -10.61
N ILE A 146 0.56 8.97 -10.05
CA ILE A 146 1.56 7.95 -10.35
C ILE A 146 1.51 6.83 -9.29
N PRO A 147 1.95 5.61 -9.61
CA PRO A 147 2.41 5.14 -10.92
C PRO A 147 1.25 4.85 -11.88
N VAL A 148 1.56 4.88 -13.18
CA VAL A 148 0.74 4.31 -14.25
C VAL A 148 1.61 3.35 -15.04
N LEU A 149 1.15 2.12 -15.26
CA LEU A 149 1.80 1.17 -16.16
C LEU A 149 1.17 1.27 -17.54
N ILE A 150 2.00 1.49 -18.56
CA ILE A 150 1.61 1.50 -19.96
C ILE A 150 2.19 0.24 -20.61
N HIS A 151 1.33 -0.68 -21.01
CA HIS A 151 1.71 -1.93 -21.69
C HIS A 151 1.05 -1.99 -23.06
N GLY A 152 1.76 -1.52 -24.09
CA GLY A 152 1.15 -1.30 -25.41
C GLY A 152 0.14 -0.17 -25.35
N ASP A 153 -1.11 -0.45 -25.70
CA ASP A 153 -2.26 0.47 -25.63
C ASP A 153 -3.01 0.42 -24.28
N LYS A 154 -2.60 -0.48 -23.38
CA LYS A 154 -3.24 -0.72 -22.08
C LYS A 154 -2.65 0.19 -21.01
N HIS A 155 -3.50 0.97 -20.34
CA HIS A 155 -3.12 1.86 -19.23
C HIS A 155 -3.70 1.34 -17.92
N ILE A 156 -2.84 1.02 -16.96
CA ILE A 156 -3.24 0.50 -15.66
C ILE A 156 -2.78 1.47 -14.57
N SER A 157 -3.72 1.91 -13.75
CA SER A 157 -3.49 2.81 -12.60
C SER A 157 -3.66 2.05 -11.28
N GLU A 158 -3.26 2.68 -10.18
CA GLU A 158 -3.22 2.14 -8.81
C GLU A 158 -2.14 1.07 -8.60
N SER A 159 -1.14 1.40 -7.76
CA SER A 159 0.08 0.59 -7.61
C SER A 159 -0.17 -0.88 -7.30
N LEU A 160 -1.11 -1.21 -6.41
CA LEU A 160 -1.45 -2.58 -6.04
C LEU A 160 -2.29 -3.31 -7.11
N VAL A 161 -3.08 -2.58 -7.89
CA VAL A 161 -3.77 -3.13 -9.07
C VAL A 161 -2.75 -3.46 -10.16
N ILE A 162 -1.79 -2.57 -10.38
CA ILE A 162 -0.67 -2.79 -11.31
C ILE A 162 0.16 -4.02 -10.90
N VAL A 163 0.49 -4.19 -9.62
CA VAL A 163 1.23 -5.38 -9.14
C VAL A 163 0.47 -6.67 -9.44
N GLN A 164 -0.85 -6.70 -9.22
CA GLN A 164 -1.67 -7.87 -9.56
C GLN A 164 -1.71 -8.11 -11.08
N TYR A 165 -1.85 -7.04 -11.87
CA TYR A 165 -1.79 -7.13 -13.34
C TYR A 165 -0.45 -7.71 -13.83
N ILE A 166 0.67 -7.27 -13.24
CA ILE A 166 2.01 -7.80 -13.55
C ILE A 166 2.08 -9.29 -13.22
N ASP A 167 1.60 -9.69 -12.04
CA ASP A 167 1.62 -11.09 -11.61
C ASP A 167 0.80 -12.01 -12.53
N GLU A 168 -0.35 -11.52 -12.97
CA GLU A 168 -1.28 -12.24 -13.86
C GLU A 168 -0.84 -12.25 -15.33
N THR A 169 -0.06 -11.25 -15.77
CA THR A 169 0.40 -11.13 -17.17
C THR A 169 1.67 -11.92 -17.41
N TRP A 170 2.65 -11.84 -16.50
CA TRP A 170 3.93 -12.54 -16.61
C TRP A 170 4.00 -13.74 -15.66
N THR A 171 3.33 -14.82 -16.06
CA THR A 171 3.19 -16.05 -15.26
C THR A 171 4.40 -16.98 -15.28
N ASN A 172 5.36 -16.75 -16.18
CA ASN A 172 6.58 -17.56 -16.29
C ASN A 172 7.63 -17.27 -15.20
N GLY A 173 7.50 -16.14 -14.49
CA GLY A 173 8.39 -15.75 -13.39
C GLY A 173 7.85 -16.16 -12.00
N PRO A 174 8.60 -15.89 -10.92
CA PRO A 174 8.13 -16.14 -9.55
C PRO A 174 6.75 -15.51 -9.31
N SER A 175 5.84 -16.25 -8.68
CA SER A 175 4.51 -15.73 -8.31
C SER A 175 4.63 -14.72 -7.18
N ILE A 176 3.95 -13.58 -7.29
CA ILE A 176 3.89 -12.55 -6.27
C ILE A 176 2.74 -12.83 -5.29
N LEU A 177 1.58 -13.23 -5.83
CA LEU A 177 0.46 -13.72 -5.03
C LEU A 177 0.57 -15.24 -4.79
N PRO A 178 0.06 -15.74 -3.65
CA PRO A 178 -0.07 -17.17 -3.40
C PRO A 178 -0.95 -17.90 -4.44
N SER A 179 -0.76 -19.20 -4.60
CA SER A 179 -1.59 -20.02 -5.50
C SER A 179 -2.95 -20.36 -4.91
N ASP A 180 -3.04 -20.53 -3.60
CA ASP A 180 -4.29 -20.85 -2.89
C ASP A 180 -5.19 -19.60 -2.82
N PRO A 181 -6.48 -19.70 -3.18
CA PRO A 181 -7.40 -18.55 -3.15
C PRO A 181 -7.52 -17.87 -1.79
N HIS A 182 -7.51 -18.66 -0.71
CA HIS A 182 -7.63 -18.09 0.63
C HIS A 182 -6.35 -17.34 1.00
N ASP A 183 -5.19 -17.91 0.71
CA ASP A 183 -3.91 -17.23 0.97
C ASP A 183 -3.77 -15.95 0.11
N ARG A 184 -4.32 -15.90 -1.11
CA ARG A 184 -4.46 -14.64 -1.87
C ARG A 184 -5.35 -13.62 -1.18
N ALA A 185 -6.49 -14.05 -0.66
CA ALA A 185 -7.40 -13.18 0.08
C ALA A 185 -6.71 -12.58 1.31
N VAL A 186 -5.97 -13.40 2.07
CA VAL A 186 -5.14 -12.95 3.21
C VAL A 186 -4.06 -11.96 2.76
N ALA A 187 -3.37 -12.22 1.64
CA ALA A 187 -2.37 -11.30 1.11
C ALA A 187 -2.95 -9.94 0.73
N ARG A 188 -4.10 -9.93 0.05
CA ARG A 188 -4.81 -8.69 -0.32
C ARG A 188 -5.27 -7.90 0.90
N PHE A 189 -5.80 -8.60 1.91
CA PHE A 189 -6.20 -7.99 3.17
C PHE A 189 -5.04 -7.26 3.85
N TRP A 190 -3.89 -7.91 4.03
CA TRP A 190 -2.75 -7.29 4.72
C TRP A 190 -2.08 -6.18 3.91
N ALA A 191 -2.10 -6.26 2.58
CA ALA A 191 -1.67 -5.16 1.73
C ALA A 191 -2.60 -3.94 1.86
N ALA A 192 -3.93 -4.14 1.87
CA ALA A 192 -4.90 -3.07 2.11
C ALA A 192 -4.73 -2.47 3.51
N TYR A 193 -4.55 -3.30 4.54
CA TYR A 193 -4.26 -2.84 5.89
C TYR A 193 -3.02 -1.93 5.95
N ALA A 194 -1.94 -2.29 5.24
CA ALA A 194 -0.74 -1.46 5.16
C ALA A 194 -1.02 -0.09 4.52
N ASP A 195 -1.84 -0.05 3.46
CA ASP A 195 -2.24 1.20 2.80
C ASP A 195 -3.16 2.06 3.67
N ASP A 196 -4.07 1.44 4.42
CA ASP A 196 -5.09 2.16 5.20
C ASP A 196 -4.59 2.63 6.57
N LYS A 197 -3.58 1.95 7.14
CA LYS A 197 -3.10 2.23 8.50
C LYS A 197 -1.70 2.78 8.50
N TRP A 198 -0.77 2.06 7.88
CA TRP A 198 0.64 2.35 8.03
C TRP A 198 1.07 3.58 7.23
N LEU A 199 0.67 3.67 5.95
CA LEU A 199 1.05 4.81 5.10
C LEU A 199 0.48 6.17 5.59
N PRO A 200 -0.79 6.28 6.03
CA PRO A 200 -1.33 7.53 6.53
C PRO A 200 -0.61 7.99 7.80
N LEU A 201 -0.34 7.07 8.74
CA LEU A 201 0.38 7.40 9.97
C LEU A 201 1.82 7.85 9.70
N MET A 202 2.49 7.30 8.69
CA MET A 202 3.82 7.77 8.26
C MET A 202 3.76 9.20 7.72
N SER A 203 2.71 9.53 6.96
CA SER A 203 2.44 10.90 6.52
C SER A 203 2.16 11.83 7.71
N ASP A 204 1.33 11.39 8.66
CA ASP A 204 0.97 12.19 9.84
C ASP A 204 2.17 12.48 10.72
N LEU A 205 3.12 11.54 10.85
CA LEU A 205 4.37 11.77 11.56
C LEU A 205 5.19 12.89 10.94
N GLY A 206 5.22 12.97 9.61
CA GLY A 206 5.87 14.07 8.88
C GLY A 206 5.20 15.43 9.09
N LYS A 207 3.90 15.46 9.43
CA LYS A 207 3.11 16.69 9.66
C LYS A 207 3.10 17.14 11.12
N ALA A 208 3.23 16.20 12.05
CA ALA A 208 3.10 16.44 13.48
C ALA A 208 4.06 17.55 13.97
N GLN A 209 3.51 18.51 14.70
CA GLN A 209 4.23 19.67 15.24
C GLN A 209 4.42 19.51 16.74
N GLY A 210 5.64 19.76 17.21
CA GLY A 210 6.02 19.53 18.61
C GLY A 210 6.34 18.07 18.94
N GLU A 211 7.01 17.87 20.07
CA GLU A 211 7.47 16.54 20.50
C GLU A 211 6.31 15.62 20.92
N GLU A 212 5.30 16.16 21.60
CA GLU A 212 4.14 15.40 22.09
C GLU A 212 3.33 14.79 20.94
N ALA A 213 2.95 15.60 19.94
CA ALA A 213 2.20 15.10 18.78
C ALA A 213 3.00 14.06 17.97
N LYS A 214 4.32 14.24 17.86
CA LYS A 214 5.20 13.26 17.21
C LYS A 214 5.24 11.95 18.00
N ALA A 215 5.38 12.01 19.32
CA ALA A 215 5.38 10.83 20.18
C ALA A 215 4.05 10.05 20.10
N GLU A 216 2.91 10.75 20.06
CA GLU A 216 1.60 10.13 19.91
C GLU A 216 1.48 9.35 18.59
N VAL A 217 1.88 9.96 17.46
CA VAL A 217 1.84 9.29 16.15
C VAL A 217 2.83 8.13 16.10
N GLN A 218 4.01 8.25 16.73
CA GLN A 218 4.99 7.17 16.83
C GLN A 218 4.45 5.95 17.57
N GLU A 219 3.75 6.14 18.69
CA GLU A 219 3.14 5.01 19.39
C GLU A 219 2.04 4.36 18.55
N LYS A 220 1.21 5.14 17.85
CA LYS A 220 0.22 4.60 16.89
C LYS A 220 0.87 3.80 15.77
N LEU A 221 2.02 4.25 15.25
CA LEU A 221 2.79 3.52 14.25
C LEU A 221 3.29 2.18 14.79
N LYS A 222 3.89 2.17 16.00
CA LYS A 222 4.36 0.94 16.64
C LYS A 222 3.21 -0.04 16.89
N GLU A 223 2.05 0.45 17.34
CA GLU A 223 0.86 -0.37 17.53
C GLU A 223 0.34 -0.95 16.20
N ALA A 224 0.36 -0.18 15.12
CA ALA A 224 -0.03 -0.65 13.79
C ALA A 224 0.89 -1.75 13.22
N LEU A 225 2.14 -1.84 13.67
CA LEU A 225 3.07 -2.90 13.27
C LEU A 225 2.83 -4.22 14.01
N VAL A 226 2.20 -4.23 15.19
CA VAL A 226 1.97 -5.47 15.97
C VAL A 226 1.11 -6.48 15.20
N PRO A 227 -0.05 -6.10 14.61
CA PRO A 227 -0.81 -7.01 13.75
C PRO A 227 -0.02 -7.50 12.54
N LEU A 228 0.84 -6.65 11.96
CA LEU A 228 1.70 -7.02 10.83
C LEU A 228 2.79 -8.03 11.22
N GLU A 229 3.32 -7.97 12.44
CA GLU A 229 4.24 -8.98 12.97
C GLU A 229 3.54 -10.33 13.10
N MET A 230 2.31 -10.35 13.64
CA MET A 230 1.51 -11.58 13.72
C MET A 230 1.22 -12.14 12.32
N ALA A 231 0.89 -11.27 11.38
CA ALA A 231 0.71 -11.62 9.97
C ALA A 231 2.00 -12.20 9.37
N PHE A 232 3.15 -11.60 9.67
CA PHE A 232 4.45 -12.07 9.19
C PHE A 232 4.74 -13.48 9.68
N VAL A 233 4.60 -13.74 10.98
CA VAL A 233 4.81 -15.08 11.56
C VAL A 233 3.91 -16.12 10.88
N LYS A 234 2.63 -15.79 10.67
CA LYS A 234 1.66 -16.71 10.06
C LYS A 234 1.90 -16.93 8.56
N CYS A 235 2.14 -15.88 7.80
CA CYS A 235 2.25 -15.94 6.34
C CYS A 235 3.61 -16.47 5.91
N SER A 236 4.69 -16.05 6.57
CA SER A 236 6.05 -16.46 6.23
C SER A 236 6.30 -17.94 6.47
N LYS A 237 5.60 -18.57 7.42
CA LYS A 237 5.86 -19.97 7.83
C LYS A 237 7.35 -20.18 8.16
N GLU A 238 7.89 -19.26 8.97
CA GLU A 238 9.31 -19.22 9.39
C GLU A 238 10.32 -18.95 8.27
N LYS A 239 9.85 -18.43 7.12
CA LYS A 239 10.72 -18.05 6.00
C LYS A 239 11.08 -16.57 5.98
N ALA A 240 11.85 -16.16 4.97
CA ALA A 240 12.47 -14.85 4.91
C ALA A 240 11.45 -13.70 4.72
N PHE A 241 10.34 -13.95 4.04
CA PHE A 241 9.39 -12.95 3.55
C PHE A 241 7.95 -13.36 3.88
N PHE A 242 7.00 -12.42 3.80
CA PHE A 242 5.57 -12.75 3.90
C PHE A 242 5.14 -13.73 2.80
N GLY A 243 5.74 -13.63 1.61
CA GLY A 243 5.61 -14.59 0.51
C GLY A 243 6.33 -15.93 0.72
N GLY A 244 6.90 -16.18 1.89
CA GLY A 244 7.68 -17.37 2.19
C GLY A 244 9.16 -17.17 1.86
N GLU A 245 9.68 -17.99 0.95
CA GLU A 245 11.10 -17.92 0.54
C GLU A 245 11.42 -16.70 -0.33
N ASN A 246 10.42 -16.17 -1.04
CA ASN A 246 10.55 -15.05 -1.97
C ASN A 246 9.69 -13.87 -1.55
N ILE A 247 10.06 -12.67 -2.01
CA ILE A 247 9.24 -11.46 -1.87
C ILE A 247 7.88 -11.71 -2.54
N GLY A 248 6.80 -11.55 -1.77
CA GLY A 248 5.42 -11.65 -2.23
C GLY A 248 4.65 -10.34 -2.12
N TYR A 249 3.34 -10.42 -2.32
CA TYR A 249 2.45 -9.26 -2.42
C TYR A 249 2.48 -8.34 -1.17
N ILE A 250 2.41 -8.92 0.03
CA ILE A 250 2.46 -8.14 1.30
C ILE A 250 3.83 -7.48 1.45
N ASP A 251 4.91 -8.18 1.09
CA ASP A 251 6.28 -7.64 1.17
C ASP A 251 6.41 -6.39 0.28
N ILE A 252 5.87 -6.43 -0.93
CA ILE A 252 5.87 -5.28 -1.85
C ILE A 252 5.02 -4.13 -1.28
N ALA A 253 3.83 -4.42 -0.76
CA ALA A 253 2.94 -3.43 -0.19
C ALA A 253 3.57 -2.71 1.01
N LEU A 254 4.05 -3.45 2.00
CA LEU A 254 4.63 -2.89 3.22
C LEU A 254 6.04 -2.35 3.00
N GLY A 255 6.87 -3.08 2.25
CA GLY A 255 8.30 -2.79 2.09
C GLY A 255 8.60 -1.52 1.29
N CYS A 256 7.67 -1.07 0.45
CA CYS A 256 7.86 0.07 -0.44
C CYS A 256 8.17 1.40 0.28
N ILE A 257 7.78 1.54 1.56
CA ILE A 257 7.96 2.75 2.37
C ILE A 257 9.19 2.67 3.28
N LEU A 258 9.91 1.54 3.31
CA LEU A 258 11.03 1.35 4.25
C LEU A 258 12.17 2.35 4.08
N GLY A 259 12.40 2.86 2.86
CA GLY A 259 13.35 3.95 2.62
C GLY A 259 12.97 5.20 3.41
N TRP A 260 11.69 5.59 3.36
CA TRP A 260 11.16 6.72 4.12
C TRP A 260 11.14 6.47 5.62
N THR A 261 10.85 5.24 6.07
CA THR A 261 10.99 4.87 7.49
C THR A 261 12.41 5.08 8.00
N LYS A 262 13.43 4.66 7.25
CA LYS A 262 14.83 4.91 7.60
C LYS A 262 15.19 6.41 7.55
N ALA A 263 14.68 7.15 6.57
CA ALA A 263 14.91 8.60 6.47
C ALA A 263 14.32 9.36 7.68
N ILE A 264 13.11 9.00 8.11
CA ILE A 264 12.48 9.58 9.30
C ILE A 264 13.28 9.26 10.56
N LYS A 265 13.80 8.02 10.70
CA LYS A 265 14.70 7.67 11.80
C LYS A 265 15.93 8.57 11.86
N ILE A 266 16.56 8.87 10.72
CA ILE A 266 17.70 9.79 10.65
C ILE A 266 17.29 11.20 11.10
N MET A 267 16.13 11.68 10.66
CA MET A 267 15.69 13.06 10.95
C MET A 267 15.18 13.27 12.38
N LEU A 268 14.48 12.29 12.94
CA LEU A 268 13.81 12.42 14.23
C LEU A 268 14.52 11.65 15.35
N GLY A 269 15.52 10.83 15.04
CA GLY A 269 16.19 9.96 16.02
C GLY A 269 15.30 8.85 16.56
N VAL A 270 14.20 8.51 15.86
CA VAL A 270 13.18 7.57 16.35
C VAL A 270 13.20 6.26 15.60
N GLU A 271 13.21 5.17 16.35
CA GLU A 271 13.00 3.82 15.84
C GLU A 271 11.50 3.51 15.73
N ILE A 272 11.02 3.23 14.52
CA ILE A 272 9.61 2.85 14.31
C ILE A 272 9.43 1.33 14.43
N PHE A 273 10.40 0.54 13.96
CA PHE A 273 10.42 -0.91 14.17
C PHE A 273 11.02 -1.25 15.52
N ASP A 274 10.17 -1.68 16.44
CA ASP A 274 10.58 -2.07 17.78
C ASP A 274 11.00 -3.54 17.79
N VAL A 275 12.27 -3.84 18.03
CA VAL A 275 12.79 -5.22 18.08
C VAL A 275 12.17 -6.05 19.21
N THR A 276 11.67 -5.41 20.27
CA THR A 276 11.02 -6.10 21.39
C THR A 276 9.59 -6.51 21.07
N LYS A 277 8.90 -5.76 20.19
CA LYS A 277 7.52 -6.01 19.78
C LYS A 277 7.39 -6.69 18.42
N THR A 278 8.31 -6.39 17.50
CA THR A 278 8.26 -6.76 16.07
C THR A 278 9.60 -7.32 15.55
N PRO A 279 10.20 -8.32 16.22
CA PRO A 279 11.53 -8.84 15.86
C PRO A 279 11.58 -9.48 14.47
N GLY A 280 10.49 -10.10 14.01
CA GLY A 280 10.37 -10.68 12.68
C GLY A 280 10.42 -9.61 11.60
N LEU A 281 9.65 -8.54 11.76
CA LEU A 281 9.61 -7.40 10.85
C LEU A 281 10.95 -6.65 10.79
N VAL A 282 11.68 -6.51 11.90
CA VAL A 282 13.03 -5.90 11.87
C VAL A 282 13.95 -6.68 10.92
N LYS A 283 14.04 -8.01 11.10
CA LYS A 283 14.90 -8.85 10.26
C LYS A 283 14.39 -8.95 8.82
N TRP A 284 13.06 -8.92 8.64
CA TRP A 284 12.44 -8.88 7.32
C TRP A 284 12.80 -7.61 6.56
N ALA A 285 12.74 -6.44 7.20
CA ALA A 285 13.05 -5.16 6.56
C ALA A 285 14.51 -5.11 6.06
N GLU A 286 15.45 -5.66 6.84
CA GLU A 286 16.85 -5.79 6.41
C GLU A 286 16.99 -6.68 5.17
N ARG A 287 16.37 -7.87 5.18
CA ARG A 287 16.40 -8.79 4.03
C ARG A 287 15.72 -8.21 2.79
N PHE A 288 14.61 -7.51 2.97
CA PHE A 288 13.85 -6.90 1.90
C PHE A 288 14.68 -5.84 1.19
N LEU A 289 15.27 -4.90 1.94
CA LEU A 289 16.10 -3.83 1.37
C LEU A 289 17.38 -4.37 0.71
N ALA A 290 17.93 -5.48 1.19
CA ALA A 290 19.11 -6.11 0.59
C ALA A 290 18.80 -6.96 -0.67
N ASN A 291 17.52 -7.21 -0.98
CA ASN A 291 17.14 -8.06 -2.10
C ASN A 291 17.50 -7.41 -3.45
N LYS A 292 18.00 -8.22 -4.40
CA LYS A 292 18.38 -7.76 -5.74
C LYS A 292 17.26 -7.06 -6.51
N ALA A 293 15.99 -7.41 -6.28
CA ALA A 293 14.85 -6.78 -6.92
C ALA A 293 14.49 -5.41 -6.32
N VAL A 294 15.06 -5.07 -5.16
CA VAL A 294 14.66 -3.92 -4.32
C VAL A 294 15.77 -2.90 -4.16
N LYS A 295 17.02 -3.34 -3.94
CA LYS A 295 18.14 -2.49 -3.49
C LYS A 295 18.42 -1.28 -4.40
N ASP A 296 18.19 -1.41 -5.70
CA ASP A 296 18.45 -0.35 -6.69
C ASP A 296 17.18 0.48 -7.00
N VAL A 297 16.03 0.07 -6.44
CA VAL A 297 14.73 0.77 -6.60
C VAL A 297 14.48 1.74 -5.45
N ILE A 298 14.68 1.28 -4.20
CA ILE A 298 14.45 2.12 -3.03
C ILE A 298 15.66 3.02 -2.80
N LEU A 299 15.46 4.33 -2.87
CA LEU A 299 16.53 5.30 -2.64
C LEU A 299 17.15 5.17 -1.25
N GLU A 300 18.45 5.46 -1.19
CA GLU A 300 19.20 5.55 0.07
C GLU A 300 18.55 6.54 1.03
N PRO A 301 18.47 6.21 2.33
CA PRO A 301 17.81 7.05 3.34
C PRO A 301 18.31 8.50 3.35
N GLU A 302 19.62 8.73 3.16
CA GLU A 302 20.22 10.06 3.17
C GLU A 302 19.68 10.94 2.03
N LYS A 303 19.49 10.38 0.84
CA LYS A 303 18.88 11.09 -0.30
C LYS A 303 17.43 11.45 -0.03
N LEU A 304 16.69 10.54 0.61
CA LEU A 304 15.30 10.79 1.03
C LEU A 304 15.23 11.89 2.11
N VAL A 305 16.19 11.95 3.03
CA VAL A 305 16.32 13.04 4.01
C VAL A 305 16.56 14.38 3.32
N GLU A 306 17.45 14.43 2.33
CA GLU A 306 17.69 15.66 1.55
C GLU A 306 16.41 16.15 0.86
N ILE A 307 15.67 15.24 0.23
CA ILE A 307 14.38 15.53 -0.40
C ILE A 307 13.38 16.09 0.62
N LEU A 308 13.26 15.46 1.79
CA LEU A 308 12.33 15.89 2.83
C LEU A 308 12.71 17.26 3.41
N LYS A 309 14.00 17.53 3.66
CA LYS A 309 14.47 18.84 4.12
C LYS A 309 14.16 19.95 3.11
N LEU A 310 14.39 19.72 1.82
CA LEU A 310 14.06 20.67 0.76
C LEU A 310 12.56 21.01 0.74
N HIS A 311 11.71 20.02 1.00
CA HIS A 311 10.26 20.22 1.07
C HIS A 311 9.85 21.02 2.32
N LEU A 312 10.38 20.67 3.50
CA LEU A 312 10.07 21.39 4.74
C LEU A 312 10.47 22.87 4.66
N ALA A 313 11.66 23.17 4.13
CA ALA A 313 12.13 24.55 3.95
C ALA A 313 11.23 25.38 3.01
N LYS A 314 10.71 24.77 1.94
CA LYS A 314 9.74 25.44 1.04
C LYS A 314 8.43 25.73 1.74
N ARG A 315 7.93 24.81 2.58
CA ARG A 315 6.70 25.00 3.34
C ARG A 315 6.82 26.13 4.35
N GLU A 316 7.95 26.22 5.05
CA GLU A 316 8.24 27.35 5.94
C GLU A 316 8.25 28.68 5.19
N THR A 317 8.83 28.70 3.98
CA THR A 317 8.84 29.89 3.12
C THR A 317 7.45 30.26 2.61
N ALA A 318 6.61 29.28 2.25
CA ALA A 318 5.24 29.51 1.79
C ALA A 318 4.32 30.00 2.90
N ASN A 319 4.48 29.50 4.13
CA ASN A 319 3.70 29.92 5.30
C ASN A 319 4.11 31.31 5.84
N ALA A 320 5.29 31.81 5.45
CA ALA A 320 5.80 33.11 5.88
C ALA A 320 5.37 34.28 4.97
N ASN A 321 4.78 34.00 3.80
CA ASN A 321 4.30 34.98 2.82
C ASN A 321 2.77 35.03 2.77
#